data_AF-A0A2W0BE63-F1
#
_entry.id   AF-A0A2W0BE63-F1
#
_cell.length_a   1.000
_cell.length_b   1.000
_cell.length_c   1.000
_cell.angle_alpha   90.00
_cell.angle_beta   90.00
_cell.angle_gamma   90.00
#
_symmetry.space_group_name_H-M   'P 1'
#
loop_
_entity.id
_entity.type
_entity.pdbx_description
1 polymer ?
#
loop_
_entity_poly.entity_id
_entity_poly.type
_entity_poly.pdbx_seq_one_letter_code
_entity_poly.pdbx_strand_id
1 'polypeptide(L)'
;CSSSTAAVNIATSGLATGVAVGSSNVTATQNGITSNSFPLTVSAATLQSISISANSSSIAKGTTVQFTATGTFSDGSTQNLANTATWASSTPATVNVNSTGLATGAAIGSSNITATQNGITSNTFALAVTPATLQSINISAGSSSIAKGTSIQFTATGAFTDGSTQNLTNTATWTSSTPATVNVSSAGLGTGAGLPRTASP
;
A
#
# COMPACT_ATOMS: atom_id res chain seq x y z
N CYS A 1 17.83 -49.17 9.48
CA CYS A 1 17.73 -47.74 9.13
C CYS A 1 16.38 -47.20 9.58
N SER A 2 16.28 -46.61 10.78
CA SER A 2 15.06 -45.97 11.27
C SER A 2 15.31 -44.48 11.39
N SER A 3 14.84 -43.72 10.40
CA SER A 3 14.97 -42.26 10.35
C SER A 3 13.92 -41.57 11.21
N SER A 4 13.93 -41.82 12.52
CA SER A 4 13.20 -40.96 13.46
C SER A 4 14.10 -39.77 13.75
N THR A 5 13.88 -38.64 13.06
CA THR A 5 14.39 -37.35 13.51
C THR A 5 13.78 -37.10 14.89
N ALA A 6 14.59 -37.18 15.95
CA ALA A 6 14.09 -37.05 17.31
C ALA A 6 13.26 -35.76 17.47
N ALA A 7 12.00 -35.89 17.88
CA ALA A 7 11.10 -34.74 18.11
C ALA A 7 11.64 -33.79 19.20
N VAL A 8 12.54 -34.29 20.06
CA VAL A 8 13.08 -33.60 21.23
C VAL A 8 14.59 -33.83 21.29
N ASN A 9 15.35 -32.78 21.58
CA ASN A 9 16.75 -32.85 22.00
C ASN A 9 16.85 -32.68 23.52
N ILE A 10 17.64 -33.49 24.21
CA ILE A 10 17.80 -33.44 25.67
C ILE A 10 19.27 -33.22 26.01
N ALA A 11 19.57 -32.08 26.65
CA ALA A 11 20.90 -31.76 27.13
C ALA A 11 21.30 -32.67 28.31
N THR A 12 22.60 -32.80 28.56
CA THR A 12 23.13 -33.56 29.71
C THR A 12 22.68 -33.02 31.07
N SER A 13 22.20 -31.78 31.13
CA SER A 13 21.56 -31.17 32.30
C SER A 13 20.11 -31.63 32.54
N GLY A 14 19.53 -32.43 31.63
CA GLY A 14 18.14 -32.83 31.65
C GLY A 14 17.17 -31.83 30.99
N LEU A 15 17.68 -30.73 30.42
CA LEU A 15 16.85 -29.75 29.70
C LEU A 15 16.41 -30.31 28.34
N ALA A 16 15.11 -30.38 28.11
CA ALA A 16 14.53 -30.78 26.83
C ALA A 16 14.22 -29.56 25.94
N THR A 17 14.45 -29.69 24.63
CA THR A 17 14.09 -28.70 23.61
C THR A 17 13.35 -29.41 22.48
N GLY A 18 12.15 -28.96 22.14
CA GLY A 18 11.39 -29.47 21.01
C GLY A 18 12.03 -29.05 19.68
N VAL A 19 12.15 -29.97 18.73
CA VAL A 19 12.76 -29.74 17.40
C VAL A 19 11.73 -29.91 16.28
N ALA A 20 10.82 -30.86 16.43
CA ALA A 20 9.76 -31.12 15.47
C ALA A 20 8.51 -31.63 16.19
N VAL A 21 7.34 -31.38 15.60
CA VAL A 21 6.08 -31.95 16.08
C VAL A 21 6.17 -33.47 16.07
N GLY A 22 5.79 -34.10 17.18
CA GLY A 22 5.87 -35.55 17.33
C GLY A 22 5.94 -35.97 18.79
N SER A 23 6.06 -37.27 19.02
CA SER A 23 6.23 -37.84 20.34
C SER A 23 7.60 -38.50 20.48
N SER A 24 8.14 -38.47 21.69
CA SER A 24 9.36 -39.16 22.08
C SER A 24 9.21 -39.73 23.48
N ASN A 25 10.07 -40.68 23.82
CA ASN A 25 10.15 -41.24 25.16
C ASN A 25 11.45 -40.77 25.81
N VAL A 26 11.36 -40.30 27.05
CA VAL A 26 12.49 -39.82 27.84
C VAL A 26 12.84 -40.85 28.91
N THR A 27 14.12 -41.20 28.99
CA THR A 27 14.68 -42.08 30.03
C THR A 27 15.98 -41.46 30.56
N ALA A 28 16.31 -41.68 31.82
CA ALA A 28 17.59 -41.34 32.42
C ALA A 28 18.37 -42.61 32.75
N THR A 29 19.70 -42.59 32.57
CA THR A 29 20.57 -43.72 32.91
C THR A 29 21.77 -43.25 33.73
N GLN A 30 22.03 -43.93 34.85
CA GLN A 30 23.22 -43.70 35.67
C GLN A 30 23.81 -45.05 36.10
N ASN A 31 25.12 -45.23 35.92
CA ASN A 31 25.83 -46.48 36.28
C ASN A 31 25.16 -47.76 35.74
N GLY A 32 24.58 -47.69 34.54
CA GLY A 32 23.88 -48.82 33.91
C GLY A 32 22.43 -49.05 34.37
N ILE A 33 21.95 -48.31 35.38
CA ILE A 33 20.55 -48.35 35.83
C ILE A 33 19.75 -47.33 35.01
N THR A 34 18.69 -47.77 34.34
CA THR A 34 17.80 -46.92 33.53
C THR A 34 16.45 -46.73 34.23
N SER A 35 15.92 -45.51 34.19
CA SER A 35 14.61 -45.16 34.76
C SER A 35 13.44 -45.79 33.99
N ASN A 36 12.21 -45.56 34.46
CA ASN A 36 11.04 -45.72 33.62
C ASN A 36 11.08 -44.79 32.40
N SER A 37 10.31 -45.12 31.37
CA SER A 37 10.08 -44.28 30.19
C SER A 37 9.00 -43.25 30.46
N PHE A 38 9.25 -41.98 30.13
CA PHE A 38 8.27 -40.89 30.21
C PHE A 38 7.90 -40.38 28.81
N PRO A 39 6.63 -40.47 28.38
CA PRO A 39 6.23 -39.97 27.07
C PRO A 39 6.19 -38.44 27.07
N LEU A 40 6.82 -37.84 26.07
CA LEU A 40 6.84 -36.39 25.84
C LEU A 40 6.37 -36.10 24.41
N THR A 41 5.40 -35.20 24.29
CA THR A 41 4.83 -34.79 22.99
C THR A 41 5.16 -33.32 22.72
N VAL A 42 5.67 -33.04 21.52
CA VAL A 42 5.86 -31.70 20.98
C VAL A 42 4.67 -31.41 20.06
N SER A 43 3.87 -30.40 20.40
CA SER A 43 2.74 -29.95 19.59
C SER A 43 3.15 -28.88 18.57
N ALA A 44 2.32 -28.67 17.55
CA ALA A 44 2.50 -27.54 16.63
C ALA A 44 2.34 -26.21 17.37
N ALA A 45 3.07 -25.19 16.92
CA ALA A 45 2.90 -23.84 17.44
C ALA A 45 1.53 -23.29 17.03
N THR A 46 0.86 -22.61 17.97
CA THR A 46 -0.44 -21.98 17.72
C THR A 46 -0.27 -20.49 17.52
N LEU A 47 -1.04 -19.90 16.62
CA LEU A 47 -1.08 -18.45 16.44
C LEU A 47 -1.60 -17.80 17.73
N GLN A 48 -0.92 -16.76 18.23
CA GLN A 48 -1.27 -16.06 19.46
C GLN A 48 -1.71 -14.61 19.21
N SER A 49 -1.11 -13.94 18.22
CA SER A 49 -1.48 -12.57 17.86
C SER A 49 -1.23 -12.29 16.39
N ILE A 50 -1.89 -11.25 15.88
CA ILE A 50 -1.65 -10.68 14.55
C ILE A 50 -1.39 -9.19 14.73
N SER A 51 -0.38 -8.66 14.05
CA SER A 51 -0.16 -7.23 13.91
C SER A 51 -0.18 -6.84 12.44
N ILE A 52 -0.90 -5.77 12.11
CA ILE A 52 -0.91 -5.20 10.76
C ILE A 52 -0.22 -3.83 10.74
N SER A 53 0.42 -3.55 9.61
CA SER A 53 1.05 -2.27 9.33
C SER A 53 1.06 -1.98 7.82
N ALA A 54 1.28 -0.71 7.49
CA ALA A 54 1.46 -0.21 6.13
C ALA A 54 2.52 0.90 6.15
N ASN A 55 3.10 1.21 4.99
CA ASN A 55 4.11 2.28 4.87
C ASN A 55 3.51 3.70 4.89
N SER A 56 2.18 3.83 4.85
CA SER A 56 1.47 5.10 4.95
C SER A 56 0.13 4.91 5.65
N SER A 57 -0.26 5.91 6.44
CA SER A 57 -1.60 6.04 7.04
C SER A 57 -2.56 6.88 6.19
N SER A 58 -2.12 7.36 5.02
CA SER A 58 -2.97 8.06 4.07
C SER A 58 -2.61 7.78 2.61
N ILE A 59 -3.61 7.78 1.74
CA ILE A 59 -3.46 7.60 0.28
C ILE A 59 -4.34 8.59 -0.47
N ALA A 60 -3.95 8.99 -1.67
CA ALA A 60 -4.83 9.76 -2.55
C ALA A 60 -5.94 8.87 -3.11
N LYS A 61 -7.11 9.43 -3.36
CA LYS A 61 -8.18 8.73 -4.08
C LYS A 61 -7.63 8.19 -5.42
N GLY A 62 -7.96 6.93 -5.72
CA GLY A 62 -7.48 6.22 -6.90
C GLY A 62 -6.15 5.50 -6.73
N THR A 63 -5.44 5.70 -5.62
CA THR A 63 -4.18 4.99 -5.36
C THR A 63 -4.36 3.86 -4.34
N THR A 64 -3.30 3.10 -4.14
CA THR A 64 -3.28 1.89 -3.30
C THR A 64 -2.18 1.94 -2.24
N VAL A 65 -2.37 1.20 -1.15
CA VAL A 65 -1.32 0.86 -0.19
C VAL A 65 -1.40 -0.62 0.18
N GLN A 66 -0.24 -1.27 0.27
CA GLN A 66 -0.15 -2.68 0.66
C GLN A 66 0.03 -2.79 2.18
N PHE A 67 -0.82 -3.58 2.82
CA PHE A 67 -0.65 -3.95 4.21
C PHE A 67 0.23 -5.21 4.35
N THR A 68 0.99 -5.26 5.44
CA THR A 68 1.60 -6.49 5.94
C THR A 68 0.84 -6.99 7.16
N ALA A 69 0.68 -8.30 7.32
CA ALA A 69 0.14 -8.92 8.52
C ALA A 69 1.19 -9.89 9.09
N THR A 70 1.66 -9.64 10.30
CA THR A 70 2.63 -10.49 10.99
C THR A 70 1.93 -11.24 12.11
N GLY A 71 1.90 -12.57 12.02
CA GLY A 71 1.45 -13.43 13.09
C GLY A 71 2.58 -13.82 14.03
N THR A 72 2.33 -13.83 15.33
CA THR A 72 3.26 -14.34 16.35
C THR A 72 2.69 -15.61 16.96
N PHE A 73 3.51 -16.66 17.04
CA PHE A 73 3.10 -18.00 17.48
C PHE A 73 3.58 -18.30 18.90
N SER A 74 3.03 -19.35 19.50
CA SER A 74 3.30 -19.78 20.89
C SER A 74 4.76 -20.18 21.15
N ASP A 75 5.51 -20.51 20.11
CA ASP A 75 6.96 -20.80 20.16
C ASP A 75 7.84 -19.55 19.96
N GLY A 76 7.22 -18.37 19.83
CA GLY A 76 7.90 -17.09 19.57
C GLY A 76 8.26 -16.85 18.10
N SER A 77 8.01 -17.80 17.20
CA SER A 77 8.21 -17.60 15.77
C SER A 77 7.19 -16.59 15.21
N THR A 78 7.53 -16.00 14.05
CA THR A 78 6.63 -15.09 13.33
C THR A 78 6.46 -15.52 11.89
N GLN A 79 5.29 -15.22 11.31
CA GLN A 79 5.00 -15.50 9.90
C GLN A 79 4.25 -14.33 9.27
N ASN A 80 4.47 -14.11 7.97
CA ASN A 80 3.66 -13.19 7.19
C ASN A 80 2.34 -13.88 6.78
N LEU A 81 1.24 -13.32 7.24
CA LEU A 81 -0.12 -13.82 7.06
C LEU A 81 -0.92 -13.00 6.03
N ALA A 82 -0.30 -12.05 5.32
CA ALA A 82 -1.03 -11.11 4.47
C ALA A 82 -1.87 -11.77 3.37
N ASN A 83 -1.45 -12.94 2.88
CA ASN A 83 -2.16 -13.71 1.84
C ASN A 83 -3.09 -14.80 2.39
N THR A 84 -3.11 -15.01 3.71
CA THR A 84 -3.89 -16.08 4.36
C THR A 84 -4.90 -15.56 5.38
N ALA A 85 -4.72 -14.33 5.86
CA ALA A 85 -5.67 -13.69 6.75
C ALA A 85 -6.86 -13.13 5.97
N THR A 86 -8.02 -13.09 6.63
CA THR A 86 -9.21 -12.42 6.14
C THR A 86 -9.11 -10.94 6.47
N TRP A 87 -9.01 -10.09 5.43
CA TRP A 87 -8.97 -8.64 5.58
C TRP A 87 -10.36 -8.04 5.65
N ALA A 88 -10.52 -6.98 6.45
CA ALA A 88 -11.75 -6.23 6.55
C ALA A 88 -11.50 -4.72 6.56
N SER A 89 -12.44 -3.99 5.97
CA SER A 89 -12.57 -2.54 6.06
C SER A 89 -13.88 -2.20 6.76
N SER A 90 -13.85 -1.24 7.69
CA SER A 90 -15.07 -0.72 8.32
C SER A 90 -15.96 0.07 7.35
N THR A 91 -15.38 0.65 6.31
CA THR A 91 -16.07 1.46 5.30
C THR A 91 -15.61 1.08 3.88
N PRO A 92 -16.06 -0.06 3.34
CA PRO A 92 -15.60 -0.57 2.04
C PRO A 92 -15.83 0.38 0.85
N ALA A 93 -16.82 1.28 0.96
CA ALA A 93 -17.09 2.33 -0.03
C ALA A 93 -16.00 3.42 -0.05
N THR A 94 -15.26 3.59 1.05
CA THR A 94 -14.16 4.55 1.19
C THR A 94 -12.83 3.88 0.88
N VAL A 95 -12.57 2.72 1.49
CA VAL A 95 -11.35 1.92 1.26
C VAL A 95 -11.76 0.48 1.00
N ASN A 96 -11.45 -0.04 -0.18
CA ASN A 96 -11.59 -1.46 -0.46
C ASN A 96 -10.27 -2.18 -0.18
N VAL A 97 -10.28 -3.27 0.59
CA VAL A 97 -9.10 -4.11 0.84
C VAL A 97 -9.35 -5.50 0.26
N ASN A 98 -8.42 -5.99 -0.56
CA ASN A 98 -8.55 -7.31 -1.18
C ASN A 98 -8.03 -8.44 -0.24
N SER A 99 -8.12 -9.69 -0.70
CA SER A 99 -7.68 -10.87 0.06
C SER A 99 -6.16 -10.96 0.30
N THR A 100 -5.36 -10.15 -0.40
CA THR A 100 -3.90 -10.08 -0.22
C THR A 100 -3.48 -8.87 0.60
N GLY A 101 -4.41 -8.13 1.19
CA GLY A 101 -4.14 -6.92 2.00
C GLY A 101 -3.82 -5.66 1.19
N LEU A 102 -4.08 -5.64 -0.11
CA LEU A 102 -3.96 -4.43 -0.93
C LEU A 102 -5.20 -3.57 -0.73
N ALA A 103 -5.02 -2.40 -0.13
CA ALA A 103 -6.07 -1.41 0.08
C ALA A 103 -6.08 -0.37 -1.04
N THR A 104 -7.27 -0.01 -1.54
CA THR A 104 -7.49 0.97 -2.61
C THR A 104 -8.41 2.08 -2.11
N GLY A 105 -8.01 3.34 -2.30
CA GLY A 105 -8.81 4.50 -1.91
C GLY A 105 -9.90 4.81 -2.94
N ALA A 106 -11.16 4.50 -2.61
CA ALA A 106 -12.31 4.66 -3.51
C ALA A 106 -13.04 6.00 -3.34
N ALA A 107 -13.17 6.49 -2.10
CA ALA A 107 -13.80 7.78 -1.79
C ALA A 107 -13.03 8.51 -0.69
N ILE A 108 -13.10 9.85 -0.68
CA ILE A 108 -12.48 10.67 0.36
C ILE A 108 -13.12 10.35 1.72
N GLY A 109 -12.30 10.21 2.75
CA GLY A 109 -12.74 9.86 4.10
C GLY A 109 -11.71 9.02 4.82
N SER A 110 -12.15 8.18 5.75
CA SER A 110 -11.29 7.21 6.44
C SER A 110 -11.96 5.85 6.60
N SER A 111 -11.14 4.82 6.75
CA SER A 111 -11.55 3.46 7.12
C SER A 111 -10.60 2.88 8.13
N ASN A 112 -11.14 2.09 9.05
CA ASN A 112 -10.37 1.18 9.88
C ASN A 112 -10.16 -0.14 9.12
N ILE A 113 -8.93 -0.64 9.11
CA ILE A 113 -8.53 -1.91 8.50
C ILE A 113 -8.14 -2.88 9.60
N THR A 114 -8.54 -4.14 9.45
CA THR A 114 -8.15 -5.26 10.31
C THR A 114 -7.88 -6.50 9.48
N ALA A 115 -7.14 -7.46 10.06
CA ALA A 115 -6.96 -8.79 9.52
C ALA A 115 -7.30 -9.84 10.60
N THR A 116 -7.97 -10.92 10.20
CA THR A 116 -8.39 -12.00 11.10
C THR A 116 -7.94 -13.36 10.56
N GLN A 117 -7.36 -14.20 11.42
CA GLN A 117 -7.04 -15.59 11.09
C GLN A 117 -7.22 -16.47 12.33
N ASN A 118 -7.84 -17.65 12.16
CA ASN A 118 -8.12 -18.61 13.25
C ASN A 118 -8.81 -17.97 14.47
N GLY A 119 -9.72 -17.02 14.25
CA GLY A 119 -10.44 -16.30 15.30
C GLY A 119 -9.66 -15.19 16.01
N ILE A 120 -8.38 -15.00 15.67
CA ILE A 120 -7.55 -13.90 16.19
C ILE A 120 -7.64 -12.72 15.24
N THR A 121 -7.98 -11.56 15.78
CA THR A 121 -8.06 -10.29 15.03
C THR A 121 -6.86 -9.42 15.38
N SER A 122 -6.31 -8.73 14.38
CA SER A 122 -5.18 -7.82 14.53
C SER A 122 -5.51 -6.55 15.31
N ASN A 123 -4.51 -5.69 15.52
CA ASN A 123 -4.75 -4.28 15.79
C ASN A 123 -5.59 -3.62 14.68
N THR A 124 -6.27 -2.54 15.03
CA THR A 124 -6.97 -1.67 14.07
C THR A 124 -5.99 -0.66 13.48
N PHE A 125 -6.00 -0.50 12.16
CA PHE A 125 -5.22 0.53 11.47
C PHE A 125 -6.15 1.52 10.77
N ALA A 126 -6.08 2.81 11.12
CA ALA A 126 -6.86 3.86 10.48
C ALA A 126 -6.14 4.34 9.20
N LEU A 127 -6.78 4.16 8.04
CA LEU A 127 -6.31 4.64 6.75
C LEU A 127 -7.20 5.79 6.26
N ALA A 128 -6.60 6.94 5.96
CA ALA A 128 -7.27 8.08 5.36
C ALA A 128 -7.14 8.09 3.83
N VAL A 129 -8.20 8.52 3.15
CA VAL A 129 -8.21 8.78 1.70
C VAL A 129 -8.35 10.29 1.49
N THR A 130 -7.34 10.89 0.89
CA THR A 130 -7.28 12.32 0.55
C THR A 130 -7.80 12.56 -0.88
N PRO A 131 -8.06 13.81 -1.29
CA PRO A 131 -8.41 14.12 -2.67
C PRO A 131 -7.41 13.55 -3.68
N ALA A 132 -7.89 13.23 -4.89
CA ALA A 132 -7.02 12.78 -5.97
C ALA A 132 -5.98 13.85 -6.29
N THR A 133 -4.75 13.43 -6.62
CA THR A 133 -3.65 14.35 -6.93
C THR A 133 -3.48 14.46 -8.44
N LEU A 134 -3.06 15.64 -8.90
CA LEU A 134 -2.78 15.89 -10.31
C LEU A 134 -1.51 15.14 -10.74
N GLN A 135 -1.61 14.35 -11.82
CA GLN A 135 -0.51 13.57 -12.37
C GLN A 135 0.12 14.22 -13.60
N SER A 136 -0.69 14.79 -14.48
CA SER A 136 -0.22 15.43 -15.71
C SER A 136 -1.16 16.55 -16.17
N ILE A 137 -0.64 17.42 -17.05
CA ILE A 137 -1.40 18.48 -17.72
C ILE A 137 -1.12 18.38 -19.21
N ASN A 138 -2.17 18.34 -20.02
CA ASN A 138 -2.09 18.41 -21.47
C ASN A 138 -2.70 19.73 -21.95
N ILE A 139 -2.03 20.40 -22.89
CA ILE A 139 -2.55 21.60 -23.57
C ILE A 139 -3.09 21.18 -24.94
N SER A 140 -4.26 21.70 -25.30
CA SER A 140 -4.83 21.56 -26.64
C SER A 140 -5.38 22.88 -27.16
N ALA A 141 -5.47 23.01 -28.48
CA ALA A 141 -6.08 24.15 -29.16
C ALA A 141 -6.63 23.67 -30.51
N GLY A 142 -7.57 24.43 -31.09
CA GLY A 142 -8.21 24.07 -32.37
C GLY A 142 -7.30 24.18 -33.60
N SER A 143 -6.11 24.77 -33.46
CA SER A 143 -5.14 24.98 -34.53
C SER A 143 -3.74 25.15 -33.94
N SER A 144 -2.71 24.79 -34.70
CA SER A 144 -1.30 25.05 -34.37
C SER A 144 -0.79 26.40 -34.88
N SER A 145 -1.63 27.14 -35.60
CA SER A 145 -1.31 28.47 -36.14
C SER A 145 -2.47 29.44 -36.03
N ILE A 146 -2.16 30.71 -35.79
CA ILE A 146 -3.08 31.84 -35.83
C ILE A 146 -2.53 32.94 -36.72
N ALA A 147 -3.41 33.71 -37.36
CA ALA A 147 -3.01 34.90 -38.09
C ALA A 147 -2.66 36.04 -37.13
N LYS A 148 -1.82 36.96 -37.59
CA LYS A 148 -1.49 38.19 -36.86
C LYS A 148 -2.78 38.96 -36.49
N GLY A 149 -2.89 39.40 -35.24
CA GLY A 149 -4.06 40.14 -34.74
C GLY A 149 -5.27 39.27 -34.40
N THR A 150 -5.19 37.95 -34.57
CA THR A 150 -6.25 37.00 -34.19
C THR A 150 -5.88 36.26 -32.92
N SER A 151 -6.86 35.56 -32.34
CA SER A 151 -6.68 34.82 -31.09
C SER A 151 -7.14 33.37 -31.22
N ILE A 152 -6.58 32.50 -30.38
CA ILE A 152 -6.97 31.12 -30.19
C ILE A 152 -7.08 30.80 -28.72
N GLN A 153 -8.08 29.99 -28.35
CA GLN A 153 -8.23 29.51 -26.99
C GLN A 153 -7.40 28.23 -26.79
N PHE A 154 -6.49 28.25 -25.82
CA PHE A 154 -5.86 27.05 -25.29
C PHE A 154 -6.72 26.46 -24.19
N THR A 155 -6.80 25.13 -24.14
CA THR A 155 -7.41 24.38 -23.04
C THR A 155 -6.33 23.60 -22.32
N ALA A 156 -6.23 23.78 -21.01
CA ALA A 156 -5.40 22.94 -20.14
C ALA A 156 -6.28 21.88 -19.47
N THR A 157 -6.00 20.61 -19.74
CA THR A 157 -6.70 19.46 -19.13
C THR A 157 -5.74 18.72 -18.21
N GLY A 158 -6.07 18.67 -16.92
CA GLY A 158 -5.33 17.89 -15.93
C GLY A 158 -5.88 16.47 -15.82
N ALA A 159 -4.99 15.48 -15.66
CA ALA A 159 -5.34 14.09 -15.35
C ALA A 159 -4.92 13.74 -13.92
N PHE A 160 -5.80 13.10 -13.14
CA PHE A 160 -5.63 12.86 -11.71
C PHE A 160 -5.38 11.38 -11.37
N THR A 161 -4.99 11.09 -10.12
CA THR A 161 -4.74 9.72 -9.63
C THR A 161 -5.95 8.80 -9.67
N ASP A 162 -7.17 9.34 -9.66
CA ASP A 162 -8.41 8.56 -9.75
C ASP A 162 -8.91 8.37 -11.19
N GLY A 163 -8.11 8.72 -12.19
CA GLY A 163 -8.46 8.64 -13.60
C GLY A 163 -9.42 9.73 -14.08
N SER A 164 -9.87 10.63 -13.19
CA SER A 164 -10.66 11.78 -13.60
C SER A 164 -9.81 12.82 -14.35
N THR A 165 -10.49 13.65 -15.13
CA THR A 165 -9.88 14.81 -15.78
C THR A 165 -10.59 16.08 -15.36
N GLN A 166 -9.84 17.18 -15.23
CA GLN A 166 -10.40 18.49 -14.94
C GLN A 166 -9.90 19.53 -15.94
N ASN A 167 -10.78 20.43 -16.37
CA ASN A 167 -10.36 21.64 -17.09
C ASN A 167 -9.71 22.60 -16.10
N LEU A 168 -8.41 22.85 -16.28
CA LEU A 168 -7.58 23.72 -15.45
C LEU A 168 -7.30 25.07 -16.11
N THR A 169 -7.95 25.38 -17.24
CA THR A 169 -7.63 26.55 -18.09
C THR A 169 -7.61 27.87 -17.31
N ASN A 170 -8.57 28.06 -16.39
CA ASN A 170 -8.69 29.30 -15.61
C ASN A 170 -7.90 29.29 -14.30
N THR A 171 -7.25 28.18 -13.95
CA THR A 171 -6.45 28.04 -12.72
C THR A 171 -4.97 27.81 -13.01
N ALA A 172 -4.63 27.49 -14.26
CA ALA A 172 -3.26 27.30 -14.70
C ALA A 172 -2.55 28.64 -14.90
N THR A 173 -1.24 28.63 -14.65
CA THR A 173 -0.37 29.76 -15.02
C THR A 173 0.09 29.58 -16.45
N TRP A 174 -0.28 30.52 -17.32
CA TRP A 174 0.11 30.51 -18.73
C TRP A 174 1.31 31.41 -18.97
N THR A 175 2.27 30.92 -19.77
CA THR A 175 3.45 31.70 -20.17
C THR A 175 3.73 31.50 -21.65
N SER A 176 4.36 32.51 -22.26
CA SER A 176 4.86 32.46 -23.63
C SER A 176 6.34 32.79 -23.59
N SER A 177 7.17 32.00 -24.28
CA SER A 177 8.60 32.29 -24.43
C SER A 177 8.85 33.56 -25.27
N THR A 178 7.88 33.93 -26.11
CA THR A 178 7.92 35.13 -26.96
C THR A 178 6.62 35.93 -26.83
N PRO A 179 6.38 36.62 -25.70
CA PRO A 179 5.13 37.37 -25.47
C PRO A 179 4.86 38.47 -26.51
N ALA A 180 5.93 38.99 -27.14
CA ALA A 180 5.84 39.97 -28.22
C ALA A 180 5.37 39.38 -29.57
N THR A 181 5.34 38.05 -29.71
CA THR A 181 4.81 37.35 -30.90
C THR A 181 3.45 36.74 -30.60
N VAL A 182 3.31 36.07 -29.45
CA VAL A 182 2.04 35.54 -28.96
C VAL A 182 1.96 35.84 -27.47
N ASN A 183 1.01 36.69 -27.09
CA ASN A 183 0.66 36.91 -25.69
C ASN A 183 -0.40 35.88 -25.28
N VAL A 184 -0.34 35.35 -24.06
CA VAL A 184 -1.34 34.43 -23.52
C VAL A 184 -1.90 34.99 -22.21
N SER A 185 -3.22 35.06 -22.11
CA SER A 185 -3.90 35.53 -20.89
C SER A 185 -3.95 34.46 -19.80
N SER A 186 -4.32 34.85 -18.57
CA SER A 186 -4.57 33.91 -17.46
C SER A 186 -5.75 32.96 -17.72
N ALA A 187 -6.63 33.29 -18.68
CA ALA A 187 -7.71 32.43 -19.14
C ALA A 187 -7.30 31.56 -20.35
N GLY A 188 -6.01 31.50 -20.70
CA GLY A 188 -5.50 30.68 -21.81
C GLY A 188 -5.80 31.22 -23.21
N LEU A 189 -6.18 32.50 -23.35
CA LEU A 189 -6.39 33.11 -24.67
C LEU A 189 -5.06 33.58 -25.26
N GLY A 190 -4.60 32.90 -26.31
CA GLY A 190 -3.40 33.28 -27.06
C GLY A 190 -3.72 34.26 -28.18
N THR A 191 -3.04 35.41 -28.23
CA THR A 191 -3.26 36.44 -29.25
C THR A 191 -1.95 36.73 -30.00
N GLY A 192 -1.99 36.62 -31.33
CA GLY A 192 -0.86 36.95 -32.20
C GLY A 192 -0.64 38.46 -32.21
N ALA A 193 0.47 38.92 -31.64
CA ALA A 193 0.75 40.34 -31.51
C ALA A 193 0.99 41.00 -32.87
N GLY A 194 0.39 42.18 -33.07
CA GLY A 194 0.80 43.08 -34.13
C GLY A 194 2.17 43.69 -33.81
N LEU A 195 3.04 43.93 -34.80
CA LEU A 195 4.20 44.81 -34.62
C LEU A 195 3.74 46.11 -33.95
N PRO A 196 4.52 46.71 -33.02
CA PRO A 196 4.26 48.08 -32.64
C PRO A 196 4.23 48.90 -33.94
N ARG A 197 3.18 49.70 -34.14
CA ARG A 197 3.22 50.73 -35.18
C ARG A 197 4.42 51.60 -34.82
N THR A 198 5.54 51.40 -35.50
CA THR A 198 6.54 52.44 -35.59
C THR A 198 5.85 53.58 -36.32
N ALA A 199 5.42 54.59 -35.58
CA ALA A 199 5.12 55.88 -36.18
C ALA A 199 6.43 56.33 -36.83
N SER A 200 6.49 56.27 -38.16
CA SER A 200 7.56 56.92 -38.91
C SER A 200 7.36 58.43 -38.79
N PRO A 201 8.44 59.22 -38.60
CA PRO A 201 8.37 60.66 -38.38
C PRO A 201 7.78 61.44 -39.56
#